data_AF-A0A0A2K0M6-F1
#
_entry.id   AF-A0A0A2K0M6-F1
#
_cell.length_a   1.000
_cell.length_b   1.000
_cell.length_c   1.000
_cell.angle_alpha   90.00
_cell.angle_beta   90.00
_cell.angle_gamma   90.00
#
_symmetry.space_group_name_H-M   'P 1'
#
loop_
_entity.id
_entity.type
_entity.pdbx_description
1 polymer ?
#
loop_
_entity_poly.entity_id
_entity_poly.type
_entity_poly.pdbx_seq_one_letter_code
_entity_poly.pdbx_strand_id
1 'polypeptide(L)'
;MSKIYVGNLSWHTSDESLRAAFGEFGNIVDSIVMVDRETGRSRGFGFVTFSSAEEAEAAINALNEQDLDGRRIRVNLANARPSGGGFGGGNGGAGGGRW
;
A
#
# COMPACT_ATOMS: atom_id res chain seq x y z
N MET A 1 3.11 -5.56 -12.27
CA MET A 1 2.77 -4.49 -11.31
C MET A 1 2.70 -5.08 -9.92
N SER A 2 3.46 -4.54 -8.97
CA SER A 2 3.50 -5.01 -7.58
C SER A 2 3.33 -3.84 -6.63
N LYS A 3 2.47 -4.00 -5.62
CA LYS A 3 2.22 -2.95 -4.63
C LYS A 3 2.97 -3.26 -3.35
N ILE A 4 3.56 -2.24 -2.77
CA ILE A 4 4.27 -2.28 -1.50
C ILE A 4 3.60 -1.35 -0.49
N TYR A 5 3.66 -1.75 0.78
CA TYR A 5 3.24 -1.00 1.94
C TYR A 5 4.47 -0.36 2.57
N VAL A 6 4.37 0.93 2.88
CA VAL A 6 5.43 1.68 3.56
C VAL A 6 4.84 2.26 4.84
N GLY A 7 5.33 1.82 5.99
CA GLY A 7 4.90 2.26 7.31
C GLY A 7 5.99 2.98 8.09
N ASN A 8 5.60 3.60 9.20
CA ASN A 8 6.46 4.39 10.08
C ASN A 8 7.12 5.60 9.39
N LEU A 9 6.42 6.19 8.43
CA LEU A 9 6.85 7.40 7.74
C LEU A 9 6.84 8.61 8.69
N SER A 10 7.67 9.61 8.36
CA SER A 10 7.59 10.91 9.02
C SER A 10 6.30 11.62 8.65
N TRP A 11 5.85 12.53 9.52
CA TRP A 11 4.70 13.37 9.20
C TRP A 11 4.98 14.36 8.07
N HIS A 12 6.26 14.58 7.76
CA HIS A 12 6.74 15.40 6.66
C HIS A 12 6.87 14.62 5.34
N THR A 13 6.78 13.29 5.37
CA THR A 13 6.93 12.48 4.17
C THR A 13 5.66 12.58 3.31
N SER A 14 5.83 13.06 2.08
CA SER A 14 4.78 13.18 1.06
C SER A 14 4.90 12.09 -0.01
N ASP A 15 3.88 11.98 -0.86
CA ASP A 15 3.89 11.08 -2.01
C ASP A 15 5.07 11.34 -2.95
N GLU A 16 5.46 12.59 -3.16
CA GLU A 16 6.63 12.96 -3.96
C GLU A 16 7.94 12.45 -3.34
N SER A 17 8.13 12.61 -2.04
CA SER A 17 9.33 12.12 -1.32
C SER A 17 9.42 10.60 -1.38
N LEU A 18 8.29 9.92 -1.21
CA LEU A 18 8.16 8.48 -1.40
C LEU A 18 8.51 8.09 -2.84
N ARG A 19 7.96 8.79 -3.83
CA ARG A 19 8.25 8.51 -5.23
C ARG A 19 9.73 8.70 -5.56
N ALA A 20 10.37 9.75 -5.04
CA ALA A 20 11.78 10.00 -5.24
C ALA A 20 12.65 8.90 -4.59
N ALA A 21 12.39 8.55 -3.33
CA ALA A 21 13.17 7.54 -2.61
C ALA A 21 13.05 6.14 -3.21
N PHE A 22 11.83 5.76 -3.63
CA PHE A 22 11.58 4.44 -4.21
C PHE A 22 11.89 4.37 -5.71
N GLY A 23 11.96 5.52 -6.39
CA GLY A 23 12.21 5.62 -7.83
C GLY A 23 13.64 5.23 -8.22
N GLU A 24 14.59 5.25 -7.28
CA GLU A 24 15.96 4.77 -7.50
C GLU A 24 16.02 3.25 -7.72
N PHE A 25 15.06 2.50 -7.16
CA PHE A 25 15.01 1.04 -7.25
C PHE A 25 14.23 0.52 -8.46
N GLY A 26 13.42 1.37 -9.09
CA GLY A 26 12.62 0.98 -10.23
C GLY A 26 11.52 1.98 -10.60
N ASN A 27 10.71 1.62 -11.58
CA ASN A 27 9.68 2.50 -12.11
C ASN A 27 8.40 2.44 -11.27
N ILE A 28 8.04 3.58 -10.66
CA ILE A 28 6.83 3.76 -9.87
C ILE A 28 5.65 4.14 -10.76
N VAL A 29 4.66 3.25 -10.78
CA VAL A 29 3.37 3.43 -11.43
C VAL A 29 2.50 4.36 -10.62
N ASP A 30 2.44 4.18 -9.30
CA ASP A 30 1.55 4.94 -8.41
C ASP A 30 2.14 5.07 -7.00
N SER A 31 1.92 6.20 -6.33
CA SER A 31 2.42 6.47 -4.97
C SER A 31 1.40 7.29 -4.20
N ILE A 32 0.93 6.78 -3.07
CA ILE A 32 -0.12 7.41 -2.28
C ILE A 32 0.27 7.38 -0.79
N VAL A 33 0.37 8.55 -0.18
CA VAL A 33 0.49 8.68 1.28
C VAL A 33 -0.89 8.79 1.89
N MET A 34 -1.15 7.98 2.91
CA MET A 34 -2.40 8.04 3.64
C MET A 34 -2.31 9.19 4.64
N VAL A 35 -3.04 10.26 4.35
CA VAL A 35 -3.21 11.40 5.25
C VAL A 35 -4.56 11.31 5.97
N ASP A 36 -4.61 11.87 7.15
CA ASP A 36 -5.81 12.04 7.94
C ASP A 36 -6.68 13.14 7.31
N ARG A 37 -7.94 12.84 6.99
CA ARG A 37 -8.82 13.78 6.28
C ARG A 37 -9.33 14.92 7.14
N GLU A 38 -9.32 14.79 8.47
CA GLU A 38 -9.74 15.85 9.38
C GLU A 38 -8.60 16.83 9.65
N THR A 39 -7.40 16.31 9.90
CA THR A 39 -6.23 17.12 10.28
C THR A 39 -5.29 17.45 9.13
N GLY A 40 -5.43 16.77 7.99
CA GLY A 40 -4.52 16.86 6.85
C GLY A 40 -3.12 16.27 7.12
N ARG A 41 -2.91 15.61 8.28
CA ARG A 41 -1.60 15.09 8.69
C ARG A 41 -1.37 13.69 8.16
N SER A 42 -0.14 13.38 7.74
CA SER A 42 0.24 12.02 7.35
C SER A 42 -0.02 11.05 8.49
N ARG A 43 -0.70 9.94 8.20
CA ARG A 43 -0.95 8.86 9.16
C ARG A 43 0.29 8.02 9.45
N GLY A 44 1.44 8.39 8.87
CA GLY A 44 2.70 7.68 9.01
C GLY A 44 2.80 6.42 8.17
N PHE A 45 1.97 6.27 7.13
CA PHE A 45 2.05 5.16 6.19
C PHE A 45 1.52 5.53 4.80
N GLY A 46 1.95 4.76 3.81
CA GLY A 46 1.59 4.93 2.40
C GLY A 46 1.75 3.64 1.61
N PHE A 47 1.43 3.72 0.33
CA PHE A 47 1.52 2.63 -0.62
C PHE A 47 2.25 3.10 -1.87
N VAL A 48 3.10 2.23 -2.42
CA VAL A 48 3.79 2.46 -3.70
C VAL A 48 3.51 1.27 -4.61
N THR A 49 3.21 1.54 -5.87
CA THR A 49 2.97 0.53 -6.89
C THR A 49 4.09 0.61 -7.92
N PHE A 50 4.85 -0.46 -8.03
CA PHE A 50 5.90 -0.63 -9.04
C PHE A 50 5.37 -1.27 -10.32
N SER A 51 6.11 -1.05 -11.40
CA SER A 51 5.84 -1.66 -12.70
C SER A 51 6.08 -3.16 -12.68
N SER A 52 7.19 -3.62 -12.09
CA SER A 52 7.53 -5.03 -11.89
C SER A 52 7.52 -5.47 -10.42
N ALA A 53 7.42 -6.78 -10.20
CA ALA A 53 7.55 -7.38 -8.86
C ALA A 53 8.99 -7.41 -8.37
N GLU A 54 9.95 -7.64 -9.28
CA GLU A 54 11.38 -7.68 -8.98
C GLU A 54 11.86 -6.33 -8.42
N GLU A 55 11.44 -5.22 -9.03
CA GLU A 55 11.73 -3.86 -8.57
C GLU A 55 11.16 -3.60 -7.16
N ALA A 56 9.94 -4.07 -6.90
CA ALA A 56 9.30 -3.94 -5.60
C ALA A 56 10.04 -4.75 -4.51
N GLU A 57 10.44 -5.98 -4.80
CA GLU A 57 11.18 -6.82 -3.87
C GLU A 57 12.59 -6.27 -3.59
N ALA A 58 13.27 -5.75 -4.61
CA ALA A 58 14.56 -5.07 -4.44
C ALA A 58 14.41 -3.83 -3.52
N ALA A 59 13.39 -3.00 -3.76
CA ALA A 59 13.09 -1.85 -2.93
C ALA A 59 12.75 -2.25 -1.49
N ILE A 60 11.97 -3.32 -1.27
CA ILE A 60 11.67 -3.84 0.07
C ILE A 60 12.95 -4.24 0.78
N ASN A 61 13.80 -5.06 0.17
CA ASN A 61 15.01 -5.55 0.83
C ASN A 61 16.03 -4.44 1.12
N ALA A 62 16.10 -3.42 0.25
CA ALA A 62 17.02 -2.30 0.43
C ALA A 62 16.50 -1.26 1.44
N LEU A 63 15.21 -0.91 1.38
CA LEU A 63 14.61 0.19 2.15
C LEU A 63 13.91 -0.25 3.44
N ASN A 64 13.59 -1.53 3.62
CA ASN A 64 13.01 -1.99 4.87
C ASN A 64 13.98 -1.75 6.04
N GLU A 65 13.47 -1.08 7.09
CA GLU A 65 14.22 -0.67 8.29
C GLU A 65 15.30 0.39 8.06
N GLN A 66 15.31 1.04 6.89
CA GLN A 66 16.16 2.20 6.64
C GLN A 66 15.64 3.46 7.33
N ASP A 67 16.54 4.39 7.59
CA ASP A 67 16.20 5.68 8.16
C ASP A 67 15.79 6.66 7.04
N LEU A 68 14.57 7.17 7.12
CA LEU A 68 14.01 8.15 6.19
C LEU A 68 13.36 9.28 6.99
N ASP A 69 13.78 10.52 6.74
CA ASP A 69 13.34 11.71 7.50
C ASP A 69 13.52 11.57 9.03
N GLY A 70 14.57 10.87 9.47
CA GLY A 70 14.84 10.64 10.89
C GLY A 70 13.96 9.56 11.54
N ARG A 71 13.27 8.74 10.73
CA ARG A 71 12.45 7.62 11.19
C ARG A 71 12.77 6.35 10.41
N ARG A 72 12.85 5.23 11.13
CA ARG A 72 13.00 3.90 10.53
C ARG A 72 11.74 3.46 9.80
N ILE A 73 11.76 3.47 8.48
CA ILE A 73 10.61 3.04 7.69
C ILE A 73 10.48 1.52 7.64
N ARG A 74 9.26 1.03 7.48
CA ARG A 74 8.97 -0.40 7.30
C ARG A 74 8.39 -0.62 5.93
N VAL A 75 9.06 -1.42 5.12
CA VAL A 75 8.63 -1.70 3.75
C VAL A 75 8.26 -3.17 3.66
N ASN A 76 7.06 -3.46 3.15
CA ASN A 76 6.59 -4.82 2.96
C ASN A 76 5.78 -4.94 1.68
N LEU A 77 5.63 -6.16 1.15
CA LEU A 77 4.67 -6.42 0.08
C LEU A 77 3.27 -6.04 0.58
N ALA A 78 2.62 -5.11 -0.10
CA ALA A 78 1.22 -4.87 0.15
C ALA A 78 0.48 -6.06 -0.44
N ASN A 79 -0.15 -6.85 0.41
CA ASN A 79 -1.15 -7.78 -0.08
C ASN A 79 -2.21 -6.93 -0.77
N ALA A 80 -2.18 -6.93 -2.11
CA ALA A 80 -3.29 -6.44 -2.89
C ALA A 80 -4.45 -7.27 -2.42
N ARG A 81 -5.35 -6.67 -1.62
CA ARG A 81 -6.65 -7.29 -1.40
C ARG A 81 -7.12 -7.63 -2.81
N PRO A 82 -7.41 -8.91 -3.12
CA PRO A 82 -7.86 -9.25 -4.45
C PRO A 82 -9.00 -8.30 -4.76
N SER A 83 -8.84 -7.54 -5.84
CA SER A 83 -9.89 -6.73 -6.41
C SER A 83 -10.99 -7.69 -6.84
N GLY A 84 -11.89 -8.03 -5.90
CA GLY A 84 -12.90 -9.06 -6.07
C GLY A 84 -13.59 -9.46 -4.76
N GLY A 85 -14.71 -8.79 -4.45
CA GLY A 85 -15.84 -9.38 -3.73
C GLY A 85 -15.88 -9.20 -2.21
N GLY A 86 -16.91 -8.47 -1.73
CA GLY A 86 -17.16 -8.34 -0.28
C GLY A 86 -18.45 -7.65 0.13
N PHE A 87 -19.46 -7.55 -0.72
CA PHE A 87 -20.85 -7.41 -0.26
C PHE A 87 -21.41 -8.82 -0.07
N GLY A 88 -21.07 -9.44 1.06
CA GLY A 88 -21.77 -10.59 1.58
C GLY A 88 -23.11 -10.13 2.15
N GLY A 89 -24.17 -10.28 1.36
CA GLY A 89 -25.56 -10.23 1.82
C GLY A 89 -26.23 -11.54 1.44
N GLY A 90 -26.20 -12.52 2.34
CA GLY A 90 -26.84 -13.81 2.14
C GLY A 90 -28.37 -13.72 2.18
N ASN A 91 -29.02 -14.55 1.37
CA ASN A 91 -30.26 -15.20 1.78
C ASN A 91 -30.37 -16.57 1.09
N GLY A 92 -30.07 -17.62 1.86
CA GLY A 92 -30.60 -18.95 1.60
C GLY A 92 -31.95 -19.08 2.30
N GLY A 93 -32.93 -19.61 1.59
CA GLY A 93 -34.21 -20.12 2.13
C GLY A 93 -34.92 -20.88 1.00
N ALA A 94 -34.89 -22.22 1.02
CA ALA A 94 -36.03 -23.08 1.32
C ALA A 94 -37.27 -22.77 0.45
N GLY A 95 -37.87 -23.65 -0.34
CA GLY A 95 -37.99 -25.11 -0.28
C GLY A 95 -39.34 -25.47 -0.94
N GLY A 96 -39.36 -26.58 -1.68
CA GLY A 96 -40.51 -27.44 -2.05
C GLY A 96 -41.93 -26.90 -2.33
N GLY A 97 -42.50 -27.35 -3.46
CA GLY A 97 -43.83 -27.98 -3.44
C GLY A 97 -44.91 -27.50 -4.43
N ARG A 98 -45.22 -28.40 -5.37
CA ARG A 98 -46.56 -28.86 -5.85
C ARG A 98 -47.53 -27.90 -6.55
N TRP A 99 -47.94 -28.29 -7.76
CA TRP A 99 -49.27 -28.11 -8.34
C TRP A 99 -49.68 -29.42 -9.01
#